data_AF-A0A378MRB5-F1
#
_entry.id   AF-A0A378MRB5-F1
#
_cell.length_a   1.000
_cell.length_b   1.000
_cell.length_c   1.000
_cell.angle_alpha   90.00
_cell.angle_beta   90.00
_cell.angle_gamma   90.00
#
_symmetry.space_group_name_H-M   'P 1'
#
loop_
_entity.id
_entity.type
_entity.pdbx_description
1 polymer ?
#
loop_
_entity_poly.entity_id
_entity_poly.type
_entity_poly.pdbx_seq_one_letter_code
_entity_poly.pdbx_strand_id
1 'polypeptide(L)'
;MVSFILIGEDGGNFFTKKDVAFIVEGKFWANNHVHVLSVDFNLEKYFCYYLNALNLPSMGLINGIAVPKLNQRNLNSILIAIPPISEQHRIVEKIEKLFSEIEKF
;
A
#
# COMPACT_ATOMS: atom_id res chain seq x y z
N MET A 1 -12.93 -6.77 12.96
CA MET A 1 -13.25 -7.07 11.56
C MET A 1 -11.94 -7.41 10.88
N VAL A 2 -11.90 -8.39 9.97
CA VAL A 2 -10.63 -8.76 9.30
C VAL A 2 -10.39 -7.77 8.16
N SER A 3 -9.23 -7.15 8.16
CA SER A 3 -8.74 -6.17 7.19
C SER A 3 -7.58 -6.74 6.39
N PHE A 4 -7.51 -6.37 5.11
CA PHE A 4 -6.43 -6.73 4.20
C PHE A 4 -5.93 -5.49 3.46
N ILE A 5 -4.70 -5.54 2.96
CA ILE A 5 -4.16 -4.54 2.03
C ILE A 5 -4.11 -5.17 0.64
N LEU A 6 -4.70 -4.51 -0.33
CA LEU A 6 -4.64 -4.85 -1.74
C LEU A 6 -3.61 -3.97 -2.44
N ILE A 7 -2.69 -4.56 -3.20
CA ILE A 7 -1.76 -3.82 -4.06
C ILE A 7 -1.79 -4.40 -5.47
N GLY A 8 -1.82 -3.53 -6.48
CA GLY A 8 -1.87 -3.97 -7.89
C GLY A 8 -0.66 -4.84 -8.26
N GLU A 9 -0.89 -5.95 -8.96
CA GLU A 9 0.17 -6.77 -9.56
C GLU A 9 0.51 -6.26 -10.96
N ASP A 10 -0.48 -6.18 -11.86
CA ASP A 10 -0.32 -5.71 -13.24
C ASP A 10 -1.18 -4.46 -13.47
N GLY A 11 -0.68 -3.52 -14.27
CA GLY A 11 -1.46 -2.34 -14.67
C GLY A 11 -1.80 -1.40 -13.51
N GLY A 12 -1.12 -1.53 -12.37
CA GLY A 12 -1.26 -0.62 -11.25
C GLY A 12 -0.85 0.81 -11.60
N ASN A 13 -1.27 1.76 -10.75
CA ASN A 13 -1.02 3.20 -10.89
C ASN A 13 0.45 3.63 -10.69
N PHE A 14 1.42 2.74 -10.94
CA PHE A 14 2.83 2.87 -10.55
C PHE A 14 3.53 4.11 -11.09
N PHE A 15 3.11 4.64 -12.24
CA PHE A 15 3.70 5.82 -12.88
C PHE A 15 2.83 7.07 -12.75
N THR A 16 1.89 7.07 -11.80
CA THR A 16 0.98 8.18 -11.54
C THR A 16 1.12 8.67 -10.10
N LYS A 17 0.38 9.72 -9.73
CA LYS A 17 0.29 10.20 -8.35
C LYS A 17 -0.83 9.52 -7.55
N LYS A 18 -1.50 8.51 -8.12
CA LYS A 18 -2.59 7.79 -7.44
C LYS A 18 -2.01 6.67 -6.60
N ASP A 19 -2.74 6.33 -5.54
CA ASP A 19 -2.41 5.22 -4.67
C ASP A 19 -2.32 3.89 -5.43
N VAL A 20 -1.44 3.03 -4.94
CA VAL A 20 -1.18 1.68 -5.44
C VAL A 20 -1.66 0.60 -4.47
N ALA A 21 -1.78 0.95 -3.18
CA ALA A 21 -2.22 0.09 -2.10
C ALA A 21 -3.52 0.62 -1.45
N PHE A 22 -4.44 -0.29 -1.11
CA PHE A 22 -5.76 0.04 -0.57
C PHE A 22 -6.14 -0.92 0.55
N ILE A 23 -6.78 -0.40 1.60
CA ILE A 23 -7.32 -1.24 2.69
C ILE A 23 -8.73 -1.71 2.29
N VAL A 24 -8.98 -3.00 2.49
CA VAL A 24 -10.31 -3.60 2.32
C VAL A 24 -10.72 -4.35 3.57
N GLU A 25 -12.01 -4.32 3.87
CA GLU A 25 -12.60 -4.96 5.04
C GLU A 25 -13.65 -6.00 4.61
N GLY A 26 -13.69 -7.13 5.33
CA GLY A 26 -14.70 -8.16 5.09
C GLY A 26 -14.38 -9.08 3.91
N LYS A 27 -15.44 -9.59 3.27
CA LYS A 27 -15.33 -10.59 2.19
C LYS A 27 -15.22 -9.90 0.85
N PHE A 28 -14.28 -10.34 0.02
CA PHE A 28 -14.08 -9.86 -1.35
C PHE A 28 -13.61 -11.01 -2.25
N TRP A 29 -13.73 -10.80 -3.56
CA TRP A 29 -13.11 -11.66 -4.58
C TRP A 29 -11.91 -10.93 -5.19
N ALA A 30 -10.72 -11.49 -5.01
CA ALA A 30 -9.51 -11.03 -5.68
C ALA A 30 -9.35 -11.73 -7.03
N ASN A 31 -8.95 -10.98 -8.06
CA ASN A 31 -8.48 -11.55 -9.32
C ASN A 31 -6.95 -11.74 -9.28
N ASN A 32 -6.37 -12.23 -10.37
CA ASN A 32 -4.94 -12.48 -10.51
C ASN A 32 -4.09 -11.22 -10.72
N HIS A 33 -4.68 -10.03 -10.70
CA HIS A 33 -3.98 -8.75 -10.92
C HIS A 33 -3.81 -7.95 -9.64
N VAL A 34 -4.00 -8.57 -8.48
CA VAL A 34 -3.85 -7.95 -7.16
C VAL A 34 -3.17 -8.90 -6.20
N HIS A 35 -2.20 -8.37 -5.44
CA HIS A 35 -1.66 -9.06 -4.28
C HIS A 35 -2.50 -8.73 -3.05
N VAL A 36 -2.78 -9.75 -2.25
CA VAL A 36 -3.51 -9.62 -0.99
C VAL A 36 -2.52 -9.79 0.16
N LEU A 37 -2.35 -8.74 0.96
CA LEU A 37 -1.48 -8.73 2.12
C LEU A 37 -2.32 -8.77 3.39
N SER A 38 -1.86 -9.57 4.34
CA SER A 38 -2.35 -9.57 5.72
C SER A 38 -1.26 -9.02 6.62
N VAL A 39 -1.64 -8.16 7.56
CA VAL A 39 -0.74 -7.52 8.52
C VAL A 39 -1.29 -7.79 9.91
N ASP A 40 -0.40 -7.94 10.90
CA ASP A 40 -0.82 -8.08 12.29
C ASP A 40 -1.66 -6.87 12.75
N PHE A 41 -2.68 -7.17 13.56
CA PHE A 41 -3.78 -6.26 13.89
C PHE A 41 -3.34 -4.83 14.28
N ASN A 42 -4.05 -3.83 13.72
CA ASN A 42 -3.93 -2.38 13.96
C ASN A 42 -2.80 -1.67 13.22
N LEU A 43 -2.07 -2.35 12.32
CA LEU A 43 -0.98 -1.74 11.55
C LEU A 43 -1.32 -1.52 10.07
N GLU A 44 -2.54 -1.86 9.63
CA GLU A 44 -2.93 -1.84 8.22
C GLU A 44 -2.82 -0.44 7.62
N LYS A 45 -3.23 0.60 8.36
CA LYS A 45 -3.10 2.00 7.93
C LYS A 45 -1.65 2.42 7.76
N TYR A 46 -0.80 2.07 8.72
CA TYR A 46 0.62 2.39 8.65
C TYR A 46 1.27 1.74 7.42
N PHE A 47 1.05 0.44 7.22
CA PHE A 47 1.59 -0.30 6.08
C PHE A 47 1.05 0.23 4.75
N CYS A 48 -0.25 0.52 4.66
CA CYS A 48 -0.85 1.09 3.46
C CYS A 48 -0.22 2.43 3.09
N TYR A 49 -0.12 3.36 4.05
CA TYR A 49 0.52 4.65 3.84
C TYR A 49 2.00 4.53 3.52
N TYR A 50 2.72 3.60 4.15
CA TYR A 50 4.11 3.33 3.83
C TYR A 50 4.27 2.89 2.38
N LEU A 51 3.48 1.91 1.93
CA LEU A 51 3.51 1.41 0.55
C LEU A 51 3.18 2.50 -0.48
N ASN A 52 2.18 3.35 -0.20
CA ASN A 52 1.81 4.46 -1.09
C ASN A 52 2.85 5.59 -1.09
N ALA A 53 3.68 5.71 -0.05
CA ALA A 53 4.77 6.67 -0.02
C ALA A 53 6.02 6.20 -0.80
N LEU A 54 6.13 4.91 -1.13
CA LEU A 54 7.26 4.37 -1.88
C LEU A 54 7.17 4.71 -3.37
N ASN A 55 8.33 5.03 -3.96
CA ASN A 55 8.46 5.16 -5.41
C ASN A 55 8.91 3.82 -6.01
N LEU A 56 7.99 2.86 -6.11
CA LEU A 56 8.26 1.50 -6.59
C LEU A 56 8.99 1.45 -7.95
N PRO A 57 8.66 2.29 -8.96
CA PRO A 57 9.42 2.32 -10.20
C PRO A 57 10.88 2.76 -10.02
N SER A 58 11.13 3.82 -9.23
CA SER A 58 12.49 4.33 -9.02
C SER A 58 13.35 3.36 -8.20
N MET A 59 12.70 2.49 -7.43
CA MET A 59 13.34 1.37 -6.73
C MET A 59 13.64 0.17 -7.65
N GLY A 60 13.26 0.22 -8.93
CA GLY A 60 13.46 -0.87 -9.89
C GLY A 60 12.57 -2.09 -9.62
N LEU A 61 11.47 -1.92 -8.88
CA LEU A 61 10.60 -3.02 -8.48
C LEU A 61 9.48 -3.31 -9.49
N ILE A 62 9.29 -2.44 -10.47
CA ILE A 62 8.28 -2.57 -11.52
C ILE A 62 8.92 -3.10 -12.80
N ASN A 63 8.44 -4.24 -13.28
CA ASN A 63 8.88 -4.92 -14.49
C ASN A 63 7.83 -4.79 -15.61
N GLY A 64 8.14 -5.31 -16.80
CA GLY A 64 7.20 -5.39 -17.92
C GLY A 64 7.26 -4.18 -18.85
N ILE A 65 7.41 -4.44 -20.16
CA ILE A 65 7.59 -3.40 -21.18
C ILE A 65 6.24 -2.80 -21.61
N ALA A 66 5.24 -3.66 -21.86
CA ALA A 66 3.92 -3.24 -22.32
C ALA A 66 2.93 -2.98 -21.18
N VAL A 67 2.97 -3.79 -20.13
CA VAL A 67 2.13 -3.65 -18.92
C VAL A 67 3.05 -3.66 -17.71
N PRO A 68 3.12 -2.55 -16.96
CA PRO A 68 3.84 -2.48 -15.69
C PRO A 68 3.38 -3.55 -14.70
N LYS A 69 4.33 -4.26 -14.10
CA LYS A 69 4.09 -5.39 -13.21
C LYS A 69 4.96 -5.35 -11.95
N LEU A 70 4.32 -5.32 -10.78
CA LEU A 70 4.95 -5.65 -9.50
C LEU A 70 4.75 -7.14 -9.25
N ASN A 71 5.73 -7.98 -9.57
CA ASN A 71 5.63 -9.41 -9.29
C ASN A 71 5.81 -9.72 -7.79
N GLN A 72 5.39 -10.91 -7.36
CA GLN A 72 5.46 -11.33 -5.96
C GLN A 72 6.89 -11.30 -5.39
N ARG A 73 7.90 -11.64 -6.20
CA ARG A 73 9.31 -11.61 -5.77
C ARG A 73 9.74 -10.19 -5.40
N ASN A 74 9.41 -9.21 -6.24
CA ASN A 74 9.73 -7.81 -6.02
C ASN A 74 8.92 -7.24 -4.85
N LEU A 75 7.63 -7.56 -4.75
CA LEU A 75 6.80 -7.21 -3.59
C LEU A 75 7.44 -7.69 -2.27
N ASN A 76 7.85 -8.96 -2.21
CA ASN A 76 8.47 -9.54 -1.00
C ASN A 76 9.88 -8.99 -0.70
N SER A 77 10.50 -8.27 -1.63
CA SER A 77 11.79 -7.61 -1.43
C SER A 77 11.66 -6.20 -0.83
N ILE A 78 10.43 -5.67 -0.74
CA ILE A 78 10.19 -4.36 -0.14
C ILE A 78 10.54 -4.41 1.34
N LEU A 79 11.52 -3.59 1.74
CA LEU A 79 11.85 -3.39 3.14
C LEU A 79 10.83 -2.43 3.76
N ILE A 80 10.19 -2.86 4.83
CA ILE A 80 9.26 -2.04 5.61
C ILE A 80 9.98 -1.56 6.87
N ALA A 81 9.99 -0.24 7.10
CA ALA A 81 10.44 0.29 8.38
C ALA A 81 9.37 0.01 9.44
N ILE A 82 9.74 -0.63 10.54
CA ILE A 82 8.83 -0.93 11.65
C ILE A 82 9.29 -0.15 12.89
N PRO A 83 8.92 1.14 13.03
CA PRO A 83 9.24 1.91 14.23
C PRO A 83 8.41 1.41 15.43
N PRO A 84 8.67 1.89 16.66
CA PRO A 84 7.85 1.54 17.82
C PRO A 84 6.36 1.81 17.59
N ILE A 85 5.48 1.02 18.21
CA ILE A 85 4.03 1.07 17.97
C ILE A 85 3.42 2.48 18.17
N SER A 86 3.91 3.22 19.16
CA SER A 86 3.48 4.60 19.41
C SER A 86 3.79 5.53 18.24
N GLU A 87 4.93 5.32 17.59
CA GLU A 87 5.36 6.10 16.44
C GLU A 87 4.55 5.75 15.18
N GLN A 88 4.22 4.46 15.00
CA GLN A 88 3.32 4.03 13.92
C GLN A 88 1.96 4.72 14.04
N HIS A 89 1.37 4.74 15.24
CA HIS A 89 0.10 5.44 15.49
C HIS A 89 0.21 6.95 15.27
N ARG A 90 1.27 7.59 15.77
CA ARG A 90 1.50 9.03 15.60
C ARG A 90 1.58 9.43 14.12
N ILE A 91 2.26 8.63 13.30
CA ILE A 91 2.36 8.84 11.85
C ILE A 91 0.97 8.74 11.20
N VAL A 92 0.22 7.68 11.49
CA VAL A 92 -1.13 7.48 10.95
C VAL A 92 -2.04 8.63 11.34
N GLU A 93 -2.09 9.02 12.62
CA GLU A 93 -2.91 10.13 13.11
C GLU A 93 -2.60 11.44 12.38
N LYS A 94 -1.31 11.73 12.16
CA LYS A 94 -0.90 12.95 11.46
C LYS A 94 -1.34 12.96 9.99
N ILE A 95 -1.23 11.83 9.29
CA ILE A 95 -1.65 11.70 7.89
C ILE A 95 -3.17 11.87 7.78
N GLU A 96 -3.94 11.16 8.61
CA GLU A 96 -5.40 11.23 8.64
C GLU A 96 -5.90 12.66 8.91
N LYS A 97 -5.26 13.36 9.86
CA LYS A 97 -5.59 14.76 10.13
C LYS A 97 -5.40 15.64 8.88
N LEU A 98 -4.30 15.45 8.15
CA LEU A 98 -4.01 16.24 6.94
C LEU A 98 -5.00 15.92 5.82
N PHE A 99 -5.36 14.65 5.61
CA PHE A 99 -6.37 14.30 4.61
C PHE A 99 -7.75 14.87 4.97
N SER A 100 -8.16 14.81 6.24
CA SER A 100 -9.40 15.44 6.69
C SER A 100 -9.41 16.97 6.51
N GLU A 101 -8.25 17.62 6.56
CA GLU A 101 -8.14 19.06 6.24
C GLU A 101 -8.30 19.33 4.74
N ILE A 102 -7.81 18.44 3.87
CA ILE A 102 -7.93 18.56 2.41
C ILE A 102 -9.37 18.32 1.95
N GLU A 103 -10.07 17.32 2.51
CA GLU A 103 -11.46 16.99 2.14
C GLU A 103 -12.49 18.09 2.47
N LYS A 104 -12.11 19.07 3.29
CA LYS A 104 -12.97 20.23 3.62
C LYS A 104 -13.02 21.29 2.52
N PHE A 105 -12.19 21.17 1.49
CA PHE A 105 -12.11 22.07 0.35
C PHE A 105 -12.63 21.38 -0.93
#